data_AF-A0A1V5EBU2-F1
#
_entry.id   AF-A0A1V5EBU2-F1
#
_cell.length_a   1.000
_cell.length_b   1.000
_cell.length_c   1.000
_cell.angle_alpha   90.00
_cell.angle_beta   90.00
_cell.angle_gamma   90.00
#
_symmetry.space_group_name_H-M   'P 1'
#
loop_
_entity.id
_entity.type
_entity.pdbx_description
1 polymer ?
#
loop_
_entity_poly.entity_id
_entity_poly.type
_entity_poly.pdbx_seq_one_letter_code
_entity_poly.pdbx_strand_id
1 'polypeptide(L)'
;MIERNYPGVFAPEWLFGGKKHGWSRRYKKGKSFCTLIPERNRFALLIVFGAEERAKVEMIRQELSERTRRGYDGAATYHDGKWLLLTVDADEIAADVERLLAVKRKPRNRAK
;
A
#
# COMPACT_ATOMS: atom_id res chain seq x y z
N MET A 1 8.38 -8.82 -2.15
CA MET A 1 7.90 -8.23 -0.88
C MET A 1 6.57 -8.83 -0.41
N ILE A 2 5.43 -8.60 -1.08
CA ILE A 2 4.11 -9.05 -0.59
C ILE A 2 4.01 -10.58 -0.50
N GLU A 3 4.36 -11.31 -1.54
CA GLU A 3 4.31 -12.79 -1.55
C GLU A 3 5.20 -13.42 -0.47
N ARG A 4 6.34 -12.79 -0.17
CA ARG A 4 7.28 -13.18 0.90
C ARG A 4 6.70 -12.95 2.30
N ASN A 5 6.08 -11.80 2.54
CA ASN A 5 5.61 -11.39 3.87
C ASN A 5 4.20 -11.94 4.18
N TYR A 6 3.42 -12.29 3.15
CA TYR A 6 2.04 -12.76 3.24
C TYR A 6 1.79 -14.05 2.43
N PRO A 7 2.57 -15.13 2.64
CA PRO A 7 2.43 -16.37 1.90
C PRO A 7 1.03 -16.97 2.07
N GLY A 8 0.42 -17.35 0.95
CA GLY A 8 -0.91 -17.95 0.90
C GLY A 8 -2.04 -17.08 1.47
N VAL A 9 -1.83 -15.75 1.60
CA VAL A 9 -2.87 -14.84 2.08
C VAL A 9 -3.74 -14.32 0.94
N PHE A 10 -3.12 -14.00 -0.19
CA PHE A 10 -3.76 -13.31 -1.31
C PHE A 10 -3.72 -14.17 -2.58
N ALA A 11 -4.80 -14.14 -3.34
CA ALA A 11 -4.82 -14.50 -4.75
C ALA A 11 -4.93 -13.18 -5.54
N PRO A 12 -3.82 -12.60 -6.03
CA PRO A 12 -3.85 -11.30 -6.67
C PRO A 12 -4.54 -11.35 -8.03
N GLU A 13 -5.32 -10.31 -8.33
CA GLU A 13 -6.08 -10.17 -9.58
C GLU A 13 -5.42 -9.12 -10.48
N TRP A 14 -5.26 -9.43 -11.77
CA TRP A 14 -4.92 -8.43 -12.78
C TRP A 14 -6.19 -7.74 -13.28
N LEU A 15 -6.21 -6.42 -13.22
CA LEU A 15 -7.33 -5.59 -13.65
C LEU A 15 -6.85 -4.66 -14.75
N PHE A 16 -7.53 -4.71 -15.90
CA PHE A 16 -7.30 -3.78 -16.99
C PHE A 16 -8.28 -2.61 -16.88
N GLY A 17 -7.76 -1.42 -16.54
CA GLY A 17 -8.53 -0.17 -16.42
C GLY A 17 -8.76 0.55 -17.75
N GLY A 18 -8.55 -0.11 -18.88
CA GLY A 18 -8.64 0.48 -20.21
C GLY A 18 -7.36 1.20 -20.66
N LYS A 19 -7.37 1.74 -21.88
CA LYS A 19 -6.19 2.35 -22.53
C LYS A 19 -5.54 3.47 -21.70
N LYS A 20 -6.33 4.24 -20.95
CA LYS A 20 -5.85 5.36 -20.14
C LYS A 20 -5.17 4.92 -18.84
N HIS A 21 -5.62 3.84 -18.23
CA HIS A 21 -5.18 3.42 -16.88
C HIS A 21 -4.35 2.14 -16.88
N GLY A 22 -4.32 1.40 -17.99
CA GLY A 22 -3.48 0.23 -18.16
C GLY A 22 -3.84 -0.91 -17.22
N TRP A 23 -2.82 -1.70 -16.87
CA TRP A 23 -2.96 -2.84 -15.97
C TRP A 23 -2.71 -2.43 -14.52
N SER A 24 -3.38 -3.10 -13.60
CA SER A 24 -3.10 -3.02 -12.17
C SER A 24 -3.20 -4.40 -11.53
N ARG A 25 -2.39 -4.65 -10.51
CA ARG A 25 -2.38 -5.90 -9.74
C ARG A 25 -2.97 -5.62 -8.37
N ARG A 26 -4.19 -6.11 -8.12
CA ARG A 26 -4.94 -5.87 -6.90
C ARG A 26 -4.76 -7.03 -5.91
N TYR A 27 -4.48 -6.68 -4.66
CA TYR A 27 -4.44 -7.59 -3.52
C TYR A 27 -5.61 -7.28 -2.60
N LYS A 28 -6.44 -8.29 -2.29
CA LYS A 28 -7.58 -8.17 -1.38
C LYS A 28 -7.79 -9.45 -0.59
N LYS A 29 -8.38 -9.34 0.60
CA LYS A 29 -8.90 -10.46 1.37
C LYS A 29 -10.12 -9.99 2.17
N GLY A 30 -11.31 -10.15 1.57
CA GLY A 30 -12.55 -9.49 2.02
C GLY A 30 -12.53 -7.99 1.73
N LYS A 31 -11.58 -7.25 2.30
CA LYS A 31 -11.32 -5.82 2.06
C LYS A 31 -10.07 -5.61 1.20
N SER A 32 -9.95 -4.42 0.60
CA SER A 32 -8.77 -4.00 -0.15
C SER A 32 -7.52 -4.05 0.74
N PHE A 33 -6.43 -4.63 0.23
CA PHE A 33 -5.11 -4.58 0.87
C PHE A 33 -4.26 -3.50 0.19
N CYS A 34 -3.95 -3.68 -1.08
CA CYS A 34 -3.34 -2.64 -1.91
C CYS A 34 -3.56 -2.93 -3.40
N THR A 35 -3.33 -1.93 -4.24
CA THR A 35 -3.28 -2.09 -5.69
C THR A 35 -1.95 -1.55 -6.22
N LEU A 36 -1.23 -2.38 -6.98
CA LEU A 36 -0.02 -2.00 -7.69
C LEU A 36 -0.37 -1.60 -9.12
N ILE A 37 0.14 -0.47 -9.58
CA ILE A 37 -0.05 0.03 -10.94
C ILE A 37 1.35 0.14 -11.55
N PRO A 38 1.74 -0.78 -12.45
CA PRO A 38 3.03 -0.73 -13.12
C PRO A 38 3.16 0.55 -13.95
N GLU A 39 4.31 1.23 -13.82
CA GLU A 39 4.68 2.38 -14.63
C GLU A 39 6.10 2.17 -15.20
N ARG A 40 6.56 3.08 -16.06
CA ARG A 40 7.92 2.99 -16.60
C ARG A 40 8.94 3.22 -15.48
N ASN A 41 9.78 2.21 -15.21
CA ASN A 41 10.85 2.21 -14.20
C ASN A 41 10.40 2.41 -12.74
N ARG A 42 9.10 2.28 -12.45
CA ARG A 42 8.54 2.45 -11.11
C ARG A 42 7.15 1.83 -11.02
N PHE A 43 6.49 1.92 -9.88
CA PHE A 43 5.07 1.62 -9.78
C PHE A 43 4.38 2.60 -8.84
N ALA A 44 3.11 2.86 -9.12
CA ALA A 44 2.24 3.51 -8.15
C ALA A 44 1.57 2.45 -7.26
N LEU A 45 1.48 2.74 -5.97
CA LEU A 45 0.85 1.90 -4.96
C LEU A 45 -0.33 2.66 -4.37
N LEU A 46 -1.51 2.06 -4.45
CA LEU A 46 -2.72 2.53 -3.78
C LEU A 46 -3.00 1.69 -2.54
N ILE A 47 -3.12 2.34 -1.38
CA ILE A 47 -3.58 1.76 -0.12
C ILE A 47 -4.77 2.58 0.39
N VAL A 48 -5.83 1.90 0.84
CA VAL A 48 -6.97 2.54 1.49
C VAL A 48 -6.94 2.22 2.98
N PHE A 49 -6.85 3.23 3.85
CA PHE A 49 -6.82 3.05 5.30
C PHE A 49 -8.17 3.38 5.95
N GLY A 50 -8.76 2.41 6.64
CA GLY A 50 -9.93 2.62 7.50
C GLY A 50 -9.58 3.38 8.79
N ALA A 51 -10.59 3.76 9.59
CA ALA A 51 -10.39 4.56 10.80
C ALA A 51 -9.37 3.97 11.78
N GLU A 52 -9.50 2.69 12.13
CA GLU A 52 -8.57 1.99 13.03
C GLU A 52 -7.16 1.86 12.44
N GLU A 53 -7.06 1.64 11.12
CA GLU A 53 -5.77 1.53 10.44
C GLU A 53 -5.06 2.87 10.43
N ARG A 54 -5.77 3.99 10.20
CA ARG A 54 -5.21 5.34 10.28
C ARG A 54 -4.64 5.64 11.66
N ALA A 55 -5.37 5.33 12.74
CA ALA A 55 -4.86 5.51 14.09
C ALA A 55 -3.51 4.80 14.32
N LYS A 56 -3.33 3.61 13.74
CA LYS A 56 -2.05 2.88 13.78
C LYS A 56 -0.99 3.50 12.88
N VAL A 57 -1.36 4.05 11.72
CA VAL A 57 -0.42 4.80 10.87
C VAL A 57 0.09 6.04 11.58
N GLU A 58 -0.77 6.77 12.31
CA GLU A 58 -0.35 7.95 13.07
C GLU A 58 0.76 7.63 14.10
N MET A 59 0.70 6.43 14.71
CA MET A 59 1.72 6.00 15.67
C MET A 59 3.11 5.81 15.05
N ILE A 60 3.19 5.32 13.80
CA ILE A 60 4.46 5.12 13.10
C ILE A 60 4.81 6.27 12.16
N ARG A 61 3.95 7.30 12.07
CA ARG A 61 4.04 8.35 11.06
C ARG A 61 5.39 9.04 11.06
N GLN A 62 5.95 9.34 12.24
CA GLN A 62 7.25 10.02 12.36
C GLN A 62 8.45 9.16 11.97
N GLU A 63 8.28 7.85 11.88
CA GLU A 63 9.32 6.92 11.41
C GLU A 63 9.34 6.78 9.88
N LEU A 64 8.30 7.28 9.20
CA LEU A 64 8.21 7.26 7.74
C LEU A 64 9.07 8.37 7.13
N SER A 65 9.61 8.11 5.94
CA SER A 65 10.33 9.13 5.17
C SER A 65 9.45 10.35 4.93
N GLU A 66 10.09 11.51 4.72
CA GLU A 66 9.37 12.76 4.50
C GLU A 66 8.44 12.69 3.27
N ARG A 67 8.87 12.00 2.20
CA ARG A 67 8.06 11.82 0.98
C ARG A 67 6.80 11.00 1.27
N THR A 68 6.93 9.90 2.01
CA THR A 68 5.79 9.08 2.43
C THR A 68 4.86 9.86 3.36
N ARG A 69 5.41 10.58 4.34
CA ARG A 69 4.62 11.42 5.27
C ARG A 69 3.79 12.46 4.52
N ARG A 70 4.40 13.23 3.62
CA ARG A 70 3.68 14.22 2.80
C ARG A 70 2.58 13.58 1.95
N GLY A 71 2.86 12.42 1.35
CA GLY A 71 1.86 11.67 0.58
C GLY A 71 0.68 11.22 1.45
N TYR A 72 0.96 10.69 2.64
CA TYR A 72 -0.07 10.32 3.60
C TYR A 72 -0.83 11.54 4.13
N ASP A 73 -0.17 12.63 4.48
CA ASP A 73 -0.84 13.82 5.00
C ASP A 73 -1.80 14.43 3.97
N GLY A 74 -1.34 14.56 2.72
CA GLY A 74 -2.12 15.10 1.60
C GLY A 74 -3.17 14.14 1.01
N ALA A 75 -3.19 12.87 1.42
CA ALA A 75 -4.15 11.89 0.90
C ALA A 75 -5.60 12.22 1.32
N ALA A 76 -6.52 12.14 0.36
CA ALA A 76 -7.94 12.35 0.60
C ALA A 76 -8.55 11.24 1.46
N THR A 77 -9.46 11.62 2.37
CA THR A 77 -10.31 10.67 3.10
C THR A 77 -11.69 10.67 2.51
N TYR A 78 -12.10 9.54 1.97
CA TYR A 78 -13.45 9.27 1.46
C TYR A 78 -14.24 8.42 2.47
N HIS A 79 -15.49 8.13 2.12
CA HIS A 79 -16.40 7.34 2.95
C HIS A 79 -15.86 5.94 3.31
N ASP A 80 -15.03 5.35 2.44
CA ASP A 80 -14.45 4.01 2.62
C ASP A 80 -13.03 4.03 3.24
N GLY A 81 -12.46 5.22 3.46
CA GLY A 81 -11.17 5.40 4.10
C GLY A 81 -10.29 6.45 3.45
N LYS A 82 -9.04 6.54 3.92
CA LYS A 82 -8.03 7.43 3.39
C LYS A 82 -7.22 6.77 2.27
N TRP A 83 -7.25 7.36 1.09
CA TRP A 83 -6.64 6.80 -0.12
C TRP A 83 -5.24 7.35 -0.31
N LEU A 84 -4.24 6.57 0.09
CA LEU A 84 -2.84 6.88 -0.09
C LEU A 84 -2.36 6.33 -1.44
N LEU A 85 -1.97 7.24 -2.33
CA LEU A 85 -1.26 6.91 -3.57
C LEU A 85 0.21 7.29 -3.41
N LEU A 86 1.11 6.31 -3.54
CA LEU A 86 2.56 6.52 -3.46
C LEU A 86 3.24 6.06 -4.75
N THR A 87 4.18 6.87 -5.25
CA THR A 87 5.14 6.44 -6.25
C THR A 87 6.27 5.71 -5.57
N VAL A 88 6.52 4.46 -5.93
CA VAL A 88 7.62 3.65 -5.39
C VAL A 88 8.73 3.59 -6.42
N ASP A 89 9.72 4.45 -6.23
CA ASP A 89 10.87 4.67 -7.11
C ASP A 89 12.22 4.69 -6.36
N ALA A 90 12.21 4.48 -5.04
CA ALA A 90 13.40 4.46 -4.20
C ALA A 90 13.23 3.44 -3.05
N ASP A 91 14.36 2.90 -2.58
CA ASP A 91 14.40 1.89 -1.51
C ASP A 91 13.81 2.41 -0.20
N GLU A 92 13.98 3.69 0.12
CA GLU A 92 13.37 4.35 1.28
C GLU A 92 11.83 4.24 1.25
N ILE A 93 11.21 4.40 0.07
CA ILE A 93 9.77 4.32 -0.11
C ILE A 93 9.33 2.87 -0.06
N ALA A 94 10.13 1.94 -0.62
CA ALA A 94 9.84 0.52 -0.54
C ALA A 94 9.82 0.03 0.93
N ALA A 95 10.76 0.49 1.76
CA ALA A 95 10.80 0.18 3.18
C ALA A 95 9.58 0.76 3.95
N ASP A 96 9.20 1.99 3.64
CA ASP A 96 8.00 2.61 4.22
C ASP A 96 6.72 1.88 3.81
N VAL A 97 6.64 1.43 2.55
CA VAL A 97 5.53 0.60 2.07
C VAL A 97 5.44 -0.70 2.86
N GLU A 98 6.57 -1.37 3.17
CA GLU A 98 6.56 -2.56 4.04
C GLU A 98 5.96 -2.25 5.42
N ARG A 99 6.33 -1.12 6.03
CA ARG A 99 5.78 -0.68 7.32
C ARG A 99 4.27 -0.40 7.24
N LEU A 100 3.84 0.35 6.22
CA LEU A 100 2.43 0.69 5.99
C LEU A 100 1.56 -0.55 5.74
N LEU A 101 2.05 -1.50 4.95
CA LEU A 101 1.35 -2.77 4.72
C LEU A 101 1.29 -3.63 5.99
N ALA A 102 2.33 -3.59 6.84
CA ALA A 102 2.33 -4.29 8.11
C ALA A 102 1.29 -3.73 9.10
N VAL A 103 1.06 -2.41 9.08
CA VAL A 103 -0.06 -1.77 9.82
C VAL A 103 -1.41 -2.30 9.33
N LYS A 104 -1.58 -2.39 8.00
CA LYS A 104 -2.82 -2.84 7.37
C LYS A 104 -3.11 -4.32 7.62
N ARG A 105 -2.08 -5.15 7.59
CA ARG A 105 -2.16 -6.57 7.94
C ARG A 105 -0.83 -7.02 8.49
N LYS A 106 -0.85 -7.65 9.66
CA LYS A 106 0.34 -8.25 10.25
C LYS A 106 0.94 -9.30 9.28
N PRO A 107 2.25 -9.22 8.96
CA PRO A 107 2.93 -10.24 8.15
C PRO A 107 2.82 -11.63 8.78
N ARG A 108 2.75 -12.68 7.96
CA ARG A 108 2.78 -14.07 8.42
C ARG A 108 4.20 -14.58 8.64
N ASN A 109 5.13 -14.07 7.86
CA ASN A 109 6.53 -14.38 8.00
C ASN A 109 7.22 -13.22 8.72
N ARG A 110 7.23 -13.24 10.05
CA ARG A 110 8.34 -12.63 10.77
C ARG A 110 9.40 -13.73 10.78
N ALA A 111 10.40 -13.64 9.92
CA ALA A 111 11.65 -14.29 10.25
C ALA A 111 12.02 -13.80 11.66
N LYS A 112 12.23 -14.77 12.57
CA LYS A 112 12.95 -14.53 13.81
C LYS A 112 14.33 -13.99 13.48
#